data_AF-M2QZ00-F1
#
_entry.id   AF-M2QZ00-F1
#
_cell.length_a   1.000
_cell.length_b   1.000
_cell.length_c   1.000
_cell.angle_alpha   90.00
_cell.angle_beta   90.00
_cell.angle_gamma   90.00
#
_symmetry.space_group_name_H-M   'P 1'
#
loop_
_entity.id
_entity.type
_entity.pdbx_description
1 polymer ?
#
loop_
_entity_poly.entity_id
_entity_poly.type
_entity_poly.pdbx_seq_one_letter_code
_entity_poly.pdbx_strand_id
1 'polypeptide(L)' 'CKIYPHLSRMVLDYLSIPPTSVEVECIFSCRRLLLSHVRNGLSAQSIRALSCLREWFRRGFLTDKDVVEALKASKEQ' A
#
# COMPACT_ATOMS: atom_id res chain seq x y z
N CYS A 1 0.00 -20.66 -17.53
CA CYS A 1 0.78 -21.79 -18.08
C CYS A 1 0.59 -23.03 -17.22
N LYS A 2 -0.15 -24.04 -17.68
CA LYS A 2 -0.47 -25.26 -16.91
C LYS A 2 0.64 -26.33 -16.92
N ILE A 3 1.69 -26.13 -17.74
CA ILE A 3 2.72 -27.13 -18.01
C ILE A 3 3.69 -27.28 -16.81
N TYR A 4 3.93 -26.21 -16.04
CA TYR A 4 4.76 -26.25 -14.83
C TYR A 4 4.22 -25.31 -13.73
N PRO A 5 3.19 -25.71 -12.98
CA PRO A 5 2.55 -24.83 -11.99
C PRO A 5 3.52 -24.39 -10.89
N HIS A 6 4.35 -25.30 -10.37
CA HIS A 6 5.32 -24.97 -9.31
C HIS A 6 6.48 -24.09 -9.80
N LEU A 7 7.07 -24.42 -10.95
CA LEU A 7 8.14 -23.61 -11.53
C LEU A 7 7.64 -22.21 -11.88
N SER A 8 6.43 -22.10 -12.45
CA SER A 8 5.85 -20.80 -12.76
C SER A 8 5.63 -19.94 -11.53
N ARG A 9 5.24 -20.53 -10.39
CA ARG A 9 5.13 -19.82 -9.11
C ARG A 9 6.49 -19.32 -8.63
N MET A 10 7.51 -20.19 -8.62
CA MET A 10 8.87 -19.83 -8.21
C MET A 10 9.44 -18.68 -9.06
N VAL A 11 9.25 -18.74 -10.38
CA VAL A 11 9.71 -17.69 -11.30
C VAL A 11 8.99 -16.37 -11.03
N LEU A 12 7.68 -16.40 -10.80
CA LEU A 12 6.92 -15.19 -10.44
C LEU A 12 7.41 -14.59 -9.12
N ASP A 13 7.69 -15.43 -8.12
CA ASP A 13 8.20 -14.97 -6.82
C ASP A 13 9.59 -14.30 -7.00
N TYR A 14 10.48 -14.91 -7.80
CA TYR A 14 11.80 -14.35 -8.08
C TYR A 14 11.74 -13.03 -8.86
N LEU A 15 10.87 -12.95 -9.88
CA LEU A 15 10.70 -11.74 -10.70
C LEU A 15 9.92 -10.64 -9.98
N SER A 16 9.18 -10.96 -8.91
CA SER A 16 8.48 -9.97 -8.10
C SER A 16 9.40 -9.17 -7.19
N ILE A 17 10.61 -9.67 -6.93
CA ILE A 17 11.62 -8.95 -6.17
C ILE A 17 12.21 -7.88 -7.09
N PRO A 18 12.05 -6.58 -6.79
CA PRO A 18 12.66 -5.54 -7.59
C PRO A 18 14.18 -5.72 -7.57
N PRO A 19 14.87 -5.58 -8.72
CA PRO A 19 16.33 -5.78 -8.80
C PRO A 19 17.14 -4.70 -8.06
N THR A 20 16.48 -3.66 -7.54
CA THR A 20 17.11 -2.51 -6.88
C THR A 20 16.35 -2.10 -5.62
N SER A 21 17.07 -1.60 -4.61
CA SER A 21 16.48 -0.98 -3.41
C SER A 21 15.80 0.36 -3.70
N VAL A 22 15.88 0.86 -4.95
CA VAL A 22 15.36 2.17 -5.34
C VAL A 22 13.85 2.27 -5.12
N GLU A 23 13.09 1.19 -5.32
CA GLU A 23 11.64 1.22 -5.08
C GLU A 23 11.32 1.42 -3.59
N VAL A 24 11.97 0.66 -2.71
CA VAL A 24 11.78 0.80 -1.25
C VAL A 24 12.28 2.15 -0.76
N GLU A 25 13.43 2.63 -1.23
CA GLU A 25 13.98 3.94 -0.89
C GLU A 25 13.11 5.11 -1.40
N CYS A 26 12.53 4.97 -2.59
CA CYS A 26 11.59 5.94 -3.15
C CYS A 26 10.30 5.98 -2.31
N ILE A 27 9.77 4.81 -1.92
CA ILE A 27 8.64 4.74 -0.99
C ILE A 27 9.01 5.44 0.31
N PHE A 28 10.15 5.12 0.94
CA PHE A 28 10.57 5.77 2.19
C PHE A 28 10.79 7.28 2.04
N SER A 29 11.35 7.74 0.91
CA SER A 29 11.58 9.16 0.64
C SER A 29 10.30 9.93 0.36
N CYS A 30 9.40 9.39 -0.47
CA CYS A 30 8.07 9.97 -0.69
C CYS A 30 7.18 9.91 0.56
N ARG A 31 7.35 8.88 1.40
CA ARG A 31 6.66 8.75 2.69
C ARG A 31 7.31 9.63 3.74
N ARG A 32 8.58 10.03 3.59
CA ARG A 32 9.21 11.00 4.49
C ARG A 32 8.44 12.31 4.49
N LEU A 33 7.85 12.73 3.37
CA LEU A 33 6.91 13.87 3.32
C LEU A 33 5.62 13.66 4.13
N LEU A 34 5.15 12.41 4.30
CA LEU A 34 4.07 12.06 5.23
C LEU A 34 4.55 12.01 6.69
N LEU A 35 5.82 11.68 6.91
CA LEU A 35 6.47 11.56 8.22
C LEU A 35 6.98 12.91 8.75
N SER A 36 7.36 13.82 7.85
CA SER A 36 8.00 15.10 8.16
C SER A 36 6.95 16.21 8.21
N HIS A 37 6.70 16.68 9.43
CA HIS A 37 6.29 18.05 9.80
C HIS A 37 4.98 18.63 9.25
N VAL A 38 4.29 17.99 8.30
CA VAL A 38 2.99 18.49 7.75
C VAL A 38 1.79 18.05 8.60
N ARG A 39 1.95 17.03 9.47
CA ARG A 39 0.92 16.59 10.43
C ARG A 39 1.54 16.26 11.79
N ASN A 40 1.62 17.25 12.67
CA ASN A 40 2.22 17.18 14.03
C ASN A 40 1.47 16.27 15.04
N GLY A 41 0.98 15.09 14.64
CA GLY A 41 0.27 14.21 15.58
C GLY A 41 -0.21 12.85 15.07
N LEU A 42 0.22 12.39 13.89
CA LEU A 42 -0.13 11.03 13.45
C LEU A 42 0.81 10.01 14.08
N SER A 43 0.23 9.01 14.76
CA SER A 43 1.01 7.88 15.27
C SER A 43 1.61 7.07 14.12
N ALA A 44 2.70 6.34 14.38
CA ALA A 44 3.33 5.46 13.40
C ALA A 44 2.33 4.44 12.79
N GLN A 45 1.33 4.02 13.57
CA GLN A 45 0.26 3.14 13.11
C GLN A 45 -0.63 3.83 12.06
N SER A 46 -1.07 5.06 12.34
CA SER A 46 -1.91 5.83 11.40
C SER A 46 -1.17 6.13 10.10
N ILE A 47 0.14 6.38 10.17
CA ILE A 47 0.99 6.61 8.98
C ILE A 47 1.06 5.35 8.12
N ARG A 48 1.26 4.16 8.72
CA ARG A 48 1.25 2.89 7.99
C ARG A 48 -0.12 2.60 7.36
N ALA A 49 -1.20 2.81 8.09
CA ALA A 49 -2.56 2.57 7.60
C ALA A 49 -2.90 3.48 6.41
N LEU A 50 -2.64 4.80 6.54
CA LEU A 50 -2.82 5.76 5.45
C LEU A 50 -1.94 5.40 4.25
N SER A 51 -0.76 4.85 4.52
CA SER A 51 0.17 4.43 3.50
C SER A 51 -0.37 3.29 2.63
N CYS A 52 -0.94 2.27 3.28
CA CYS A 52 -1.61 1.15 2.61
C CYS A 52 -2.87 1.63 1.88
N LEU A 53 -3.68 2.48 2.52
CA LEU A 53 -4.89 3.04 1.92
C LEU A 53 -4.59 3.76 0.61
N ARG A 54 -3.54 4.61 0.59
CA ARG A 54 -3.10 5.31 -0.62
C ARG A 54 -2.70 4.35 -1.74
N GLU A 55 -1.99 3.28 -1.39
CA GLU A 55 -1.53 2.29 -2.38
C GLU A 55 -2.69 1.48 -2.94
N TRP A 56 -3.64 1.09 -2.10
CA TRP A 56 -4.85 0.38 -2.51
C TRP A 56 -5.72 1.23 -3.44
N PHE A 57 -5.86 2.52 -3.14
CA PHE A 57 -6.55 3.45 -4.03
C PHE A 57 -5.82 3.56 -5.38
N ARG A 58 -4.49 3.72 -5.37
CA ARG A 58 -3.67 3.79 -6.59
C ARG A 58 -3.78 2.53 -7.47
N ARG A 59 -3.88 1.36 -6.85
CA ARG A 59 -4.04 0.07 -7.55
C ARG A 59 -5.50 -0.24 -7.92
N GLY A 60 -6.45 0.63 -7.58
CA GLY A 60 -7.87 0.44 -7.88
C GLY A 60 -8.56 -0.63 -7.03
N PHE A 61 -7.97 -1.00 -5.89
CA PHE A 61 -8.61 -1.92 -4.93
C PHE A 61 -9.68 -1.26 -4.08
N LEU A 62 -9.71 0.07 -4.05
CA LEU A 62 -10.68 0.87 -3.30
C LEU A 62 -11.28 1.92 -4.23
N THR A 63 -12.60 2.05 -4.16
CA THR A 63 -13.38 3.12 -4.80
C THR A 63 -13.83 4.13 -3.75
N ASP A 64 -14.09 5.37 -4.15
CA ASP A 64 -14.68 6.39 -3.26
C ASP A 64 -15.97 5.91 -2.56
N LYS A 65 -16.74 5.03 -3.21
CA LYS A 65 -17.93 4.41 -2.63
C LYS A 65 -17.61 3.59 -1.39
N ASP A 66 -16.56 2.78 -1.43
CA ASP A 66 -16.13 1.90 -0.33
C ASP A 66 -15.65 2.73 0.86
N VAL A 67 -14.98 3.86 0.59
CA VAL A 67 -14.54 4.80 1.63
C VAL A 67 -15.74 5.47 2.29
N VAL A 68 -16.71 5.92 1.49
CA VAL A 68 -17.94 6.57 2.01
C VAL A 68 -18.76 5.59 2.85
N GLU A 69 -18.85 4.33 2.45
CA GLU A 69 -19.54 3.29 3.22
C GLU A 69 -18.83 3.01 4.55
N ALA A 70 -17.51 2.88 4.56
CA ALA A 70 -16.73 2.71 5.79
C ALA A 70 -16.88 3.90 6.75
N LEU A 71 -16.96 5.12 6.21
CA LEU A 71 -17.18 6.33 7.01
C LEU A 71 -18.59 6.41 7.60
N LYS A 72 -19.60 5.87 6.91
CA LYS A 72 -20.97 5.77 7.42
C LYS A 72 -21.06 4.74 8.55
N ALA A 73 -20.47 3.56 8.37
CA ALA A 73 -20.41 2.51 9.39
C ALA A 73 -19.73 2.99 10.69
N SER A 74 -18.71 3.85 10.57
CA SER A 74 -18.02 4.46 11.72
C SER A 74 -18.86 5.52 12.45
N LYS A 75 -19.91 6.07 11.82
CA LYS A 75 -20.82 7.05 12.44
C LYS A 75 -22.07 6.42 13.06
N GLU A 76 -22.40 5.19 12.69
CA GLU A 76 -23.51 4.42 13.27
C GLU A 76 -23.10 3.65 14.53
N GLN A 77 -21.84 3.79 14.95
CA GLN A 77 -21.26 3.17 16.14
C GLN A 77 -20.92 4.23 17.18
#